data_AF-T2S8J5-F1
#
_entry.id   AF-T2S8J5-F1
#
_cell.length_a   1.000
_cell.length_b   1.000
_cell.length_c   1.000
_cell.angle_alpha   90.00
_cell.angle_beta   90.00
_cell.angle_gamma   90.00
#
_symmetry.space_group_name_H-M   'P 1'
#
loop_
_entity.id
_entity.type
_entity.pdbx_description
1 polymer ?
#
loop_
_entity_poly.entity_id
_entity_poly.type
_entity_poly.pdbx_seq_one_letter_code
_entity_poly.pdbx_strand_id
1 'polypeptide(L)'
;MVFFHKKIILNLIYFLMVAFLCEGVLLKADENIKKKTFNSLMGERLVWDKLTLLGFLEKNHIPQKLYYNLSSQDKELSAEIQSNVTYYTLRDANNTLIQALIPISQDLQIHIYKKGEDYFLDFIPIVFTRKEKTLLLSLQTSPYQDIVKATNDPLLANQLMNAYKKACLLNA
;
A
#
# COMPACT_ATOMS: atom_id res chain seq x y z
N MET A 1 -42.52 -55.45 -25.40
CA MET A 1 -41.47 -54.42 -25.62
C MET A 1 -41.48 -53.43 -24.45
N VAL A 2 -40.99 -53.80 -23.25
CA VAL A 2 -41.07 -52.94 -22.03
C VAL A 2 -39.74 -52.87 -21.25
N PHE A 3 -38.72 -53.65 -21.64
CA PHE A 3 -37.46 -53.75 -20.90
C PHE A 3 -36.43 -52.64 -21.24
N PHE A 4 -36.59 -51.92 -22.35
CA PHE A 4 -35.63 -50.88 -22.77
C PHE A 4 -35.80 -49.54 -22.04
N HIS A 5 -37.01 -49.22 -21.57
CA HIS A 5 -37.28 -47.92 -20.92
C HIS A 5 -36.74 -47.81 -19.49
N LYS A 6 -36.77 -48.90 -18.70
CA LYS A 6 -36.31 -48.86 -17.30
C LYS A 6 -34.79 -48.64 -17.18
N LYS A 7 -34.00 -49.20 -18.10
CA LYS A 7 -32.53 -49.10 -18.05
C LYS A 7 -32.05 -47.67 -18.36
N ILE A 8 -32.71 -46.98 -19.30
CA ILE A 8 -32.42 -45.58 -19.64
C ILE A 8 -32.78 -44.64 -18.49
N ILE A 9 -33.94 -44.85 -17.86
CA ILE A 9 -34.38 -44.01 -16.74
C ILE A 9 -33.45 -44.18 -15.53
N LEU A 10 -33.04 -45.41 -15.21
CA LEU A 10 -32.13 -45.65 -14.09
C LEU A 10 -30.74 -45.04 -14.32
N ASN A 11 -30.24 -45.06 -15.56
CA ASN A 11 -28.95 -44.48 -15.91
C ASN A 11 -28.98 -42.94 -15.90
N LEU A 12 -30.11 -42.34 -16.30
CA LEU A 12 -30.32 -40.90 -16.25
C LEU A 12 -30.40 -40.39 -14.80
N ILE A 13 -31.07 -41.13 -13.92
CA ILE A 13 -31.14 -40.81 -12.49
C ILE A 13 -29.75 -40.92 -11.84
N TYR A 14 -28.97 -41.95 -12.19
CA TYR A 14 -27.61 -42.10 -11.67
C TYR A 14 -26.69 -40.97 -12.14
N PHE A 15 -26.80 -40.57 -13.41
CA PHE A 15 -26.03 -39.45 -13.96
C PHE A 15 -26.39 -38.11 -13.28
N LEU A 16 -27.68 -37.85 -13.04
CA LEU A 16 -28.13 -36.66 -12.30
C LEU A 16 -27.68 -36.67 -10.84
N MET A 17 -27.70 -37.82 -10.16
CA MET A 17 -27.19 -37.96 -8.79
C MET A 17 -25.69 -37.72 -8.70
N VAL A 18 -24.90 -38.23 -9.65
CA VAL A 18 -23.45 -38.01 -9.70
C VAL A 18 -23.13 -36.55 -10.01
N ALA A 19 -23.86 -35.90 -10.94
CA ALA A 19 -23.69 -34.49 -11.23
C ALA A 19 -24.00 -33.60 -10.00
N PHE A 20 -25.10 -33.89 -9.30
CA PHE A 20 -25.49 -33.15 -8.09
C PHE A 20 -24.50 -33.33 -6.92
N LEU A 21 -23.92 -34.53 -6.79
CA LEU A 21 -22.84 -34.80 -5.83
C LEU A 21 -21.52 -34.13 -6.23
N CYS A 22 -21.19 -34.07 -7.52
CA CYS A 22 -19.97 -33.43 -8.02
C CYS A 22 -20.02 -31.90 -7.88
N GLU A 23 -21.14 -31.25 -8.21
CA GLU A 23 -21.29 -29.79 -8.08
C GLU A 23 -21.29 -29.35 -6.61
N GLY A 24 -21.92 -30.12 -5.73
CA GLY A 24 -21.91 -29.84 -4.28
C GLY A 24 -20.52 -29.96 -3.65
N VAL A 25 -19.66 -30.84 -4.16
CA VAL A 25 -18.28 -31.01 -3.66
C VAL A 25 -17.33 -29.96 -4.27
N LEU A 26 -17.46 -29.63 -5.56
CA LEU A 26 -16.63 -28.61 -6.21
C LEU A 26 -16.87 -27.20 -5.63
N LEU A 27 -18.12 -26.83 -5.39
CA LEU A 27 -18.46 -25.52 -4.80
C LEU A 27 -18.03 -25.41 -3.33
N LYS A 28 -18.07 -26.51 -2.56
CA LYS A 28 -17.55 -26.55 -1.19
C LYS A 28 -16.03 -26.53 -1.12
N ALA A 29 -15.33 -27.06 -2.13
CA ALA A 29 -13.88 -27.03 -2.21
C ALA A 29 -13.36 -25.62 -2.51
N ASP A 30 -13.98 -24.88 -3.43
CA ASP A 30 -13.59 -23.50 -3.74
C ASP A 30 -13.82 -22.55 -2.54
N GLU A 31 -14.96 -22.65 -1.86
CA GLU A 31 -15.21 -21.86 -0.65
C GLU A 31 -14.27 -22.22 0.52
N ASN A 32 -13.95 -23.50 0.71
CA ASN A 32 -13.00 -23.89 1.76
C ASN A 32 -11.56 -23.51 1.40
N ILE A 33 -11.17 -23.50 0.12
CA ILE A 33 -9.88 -22.97 -0.31
C ILE A 33 -9.85 -21.45 -0.10
N LYS A 34 -10.89 -20.70 -0.50
CA LYS A 34 -10.99 -19.26 -0.24
C LYS A 34 -11.02 -18.91 1.25
N LYS A 35 -11.72 -19.67 2.10
CA LYS A 35 -11.76 -19.48 3.56
C LYS A 35 -10.46 -19.92 4.25
N LYS A 36 -9.79 -20.96 3.75
CA LYS A 36 -8.50 -21.46 4.27
C LYS A 36 -7.31 -20.58 3.86
N THR A 37 -7.46 -19.71 2.85
CA THR A 37 -6.42 -18.78 2.38
C THR A 37 -6.65 -17.32 2.82
N PHE A 38 -7.60 -17.05 3.73
CA PHE A 38 -7.52 -15.85 4.56
C PHE A 38 -6.73 -16.17 5.83
N ASN A 39 -5.42 -16.40 5.65
CA ASN A 39 -4.50 -16.04 6.73
C ASN A 39 -4.73 -14.55 6.93
N SER A 40 -5.28 -14.17 8.08
CA SER A 40 -5.66 -12.79 8.40
C SER A 40 -4.52 -11.83 8.09
N LEU A 41 -4.67 -11.04 7.01
CA LEU A 41 -3.71 -9.99 6.65
C LEU A 41 -4.11 -8.69 7.34
N MET A 42 -3.16 -8.06 8.01
CA MET A 42 -3.34 -6.82 8.75
C MET A 42 -2.52 -5.71 8.10
N GLY A 43 -3.22 -4.72 7.55
CA GLY A 43 -2.62 -3.52 6.98
C GLY A 43 -2.53 -2.41 8.02
N GLU A 44 -1.36 -1.80 8.16
CA GLU A 44 -1.10 -0.75 9.15
C GLU A 44 -0.58 0.51 8.48
N ARG A 45 -1.00 1.67 9.01
CA ARG A 45 -0.48 2.99 8.67
C ARG A 45 0.32 3.51 9.85
N LEU A 46 1.62 3.71 9.64
CA LEU A 46 2.58 4.00 10.70
C LEU A 46 3.37 5.26 10.38
N VAL A 47 3.98 5.87 11.41
CA VAL A 47 4.85 7.04 11.26
C VAL A 47 6.29 6.61 11.42
N TRP A 48 7.12 6.95 10.44
CA TRP A 48 8.54 6.71 10.46
C TRP A 48 9.20 7.68 11.43
N ASP A 49 9.81 7.19 12.49
CA ASP A 49 10.47 8.03 13.49
C ASP A 49 11.94 8.29 13.08
N LYS A 50 12.90 7.71 13.80
CA LYS A 50 14.35 7.87 13.56
C LYS A 50 15.03 6.55 13.17
N LEU A 51 14.28 5.63 12.58
CA LEU A 51 14.81 4.35 12.13
C LEU A 51 15.58 4.54 10.81
N THR A 52 16.73 3.88 10.68
CA THR A 52 17.37 3.70 9.36
C THR A 52 16.70 2.54 8.63
N LEU A 53 16.86 2.43 7.31
CA LEU A 53 16.39 1.27 6.56
C LEU A 53 16.95 -0.04 7.17
N LEU A 54 18.24 -0.07 7.47
CA LEU A 54 18.88 -1.23 8.09
C LEU A 54 18.26 -1.59 9.45
N GLY A 55 18.01 -0.59 10.31
CA GLY A 55 17.33 -0.81 11.59
C GLY A 55 15.88 -1.27 11.43
N PHE A 56 15.18 -0.83 10.38
CA PHE A 56 13.86 -1.36 10.04
C PHE A 56 13.91 -2.83 9.63
N LEU A 57 14.89 -3.23 8.82
CA LEU A 57 15.07 -4.64 8.44
C LEU A 57 15.33 -5.51 9.68
N GLU A 58 16.23 -5.07 10.55
CA GLU A 58 16.56 -5.77 11.80
C GLU A 58 15.35 -5.92 12.72
N LYS A 59 14.61 -4.84 12.97
CA LYS A 59 13.41 -4.83 13.82
C LYS A 59 12.32 -5.79 13.31
N ASN A 60 12.25 -6.02 11.99
CA ASN A 60 11.27 -6.90 11.37
C ASN A 60 11.81 -8.30 11.04
N HIS A 61 12.99 -8.66 11.55
CA HIS A 61 13.66 -9.94 11.29
C HIS A 61 13.86 -10.24 9.79
N ILE A 62 14.10 -9.20 8.99
CA ILE A 62 14.37 -9.31 7.56
C ILE A 62 15.89 -9.43 7.37
N PRO A 63 16.38 -10.34 6.51
CA PRO A 63 17.80 -10.49 6.27
C PRO A 63 18.47 -9.19 5.81
N GLN A 64 19.44 -8.69 6.59
CA GLN A 64 20.17 -7.45 6.30
C GLN A 64 20.96 -7.50 4.98
N LYS A 65 21.22 -8.70 4.43
CA LYS A 65 21.76 -8.88 3.08
C LYS A 65 21.00 -8.07 2.03
N LEU A 66 19.70 -7.85 2.25
CA LEU A 66 18.84 -7.07 1.35
C LEU A 66 19.34 -5.63 1.21
N TYR A 67 19.83 -5.02 2.30
CA TYR A 67 20.46 -3.70 2.27
C TYR A 67 21.89 -3.74 1.74
N TYR A 68 22.70 -4.72 2.17
CA TYR A 68 24.10 -4.76 1.77
C TYR A 68 24.31 -5.06 0.28
N ASN A 69 23.38 -5.79 -0.33
CA ASN A 69 23.39 -6.12 -1.76
C ASN A 69 22.93 -4.95 -2.65
N LEU A 70 22.40 -3.86 -2.08
CA LEU A 70 22.06 -2.65 -2.83
C LEU A 70 23.31 -2.01 -3.45
N SER A 71 23.13 -1.38 -4.61
CA SER A 71 24.14 -0.53 -5.22
C SER A 71 24.48 0.65 -4.30
N SER A 72 25.62 1.31 -4.54
CA SER A 72 25.97 2.51 -3.77
C SER A 72 24.92 3.61 -3.92
N GLN A 73 24.38 3.78 -5.13
CA GLN A 73 23.33 4.74 -5.44
C GLN A 73 22.03 4.43 -4.68
N ASP A 74 21.62 3.17 -4.64
CA ASP A 74 20.41 2.75 -3.92
C ASP A 74 20.56 2.90 -2.40
N LYS A 75 21.79 2.72 -1.87
CA LYS A 75 22.09 2.99 -0.46
C LYS A 75 21.94 4.47 -0.15
N GLU A 76 22.44 5.35 -1.02
CA GLU A 76 22.25 6.81 -0.88
C GLU A 76 20.77 7.18 -0.90
N LEU A 77 19.99 6.66 -1.85
CA LEU A 77 18.54 6.89 -1.91
C LEU A 77 17.83 6.41 -0.64
N SER A 78 18.22 5.25 -0.11
CA SER A 78 17.63 4.71 1.12
C SER A 78 17.94 5.54 2.38
N ALA A 79 18.97 6.39 2.34
CA ALA A 79 19.31 7.29 3.43
C ALA A 79 18.43 8.56 3.43
N GLU A 80 17.66 8.81 2.35
CA GLU A 80 16.78 9.98 2.23
C GLU A 80 15.42 9.80 2.93
N ILE A 81 15.18 8.66 3.60
CA ILE A 81 13.93 8.45 4.37
C ILE A 81 13.82 9.54 5.45
N GLN A 82 12.88 10.46 5.27
CA GLN A 82 12.67 11.56 6.20
C GLN A 82 11.96 11.08 7.47
N SER A 83 12.29 11.67 8.61
CA SER A 83 11.49 11.48 9.82
C SER A 83 10.07 12.01 9.63
N ASN A 84 9.14 11.44 10.38
CA ASN A 84 7.72 11.76 10.38
C ASN A 84 6.98 11.44 9.08
N VAL A 85 7.59 10.74 8.11
CA VAL A 85 6.85 10.26 6.93
C VAL A 85 5.90 9.13 7.31
N THR A 86 4.74 9.10 6.68
CA THR A 86 3.82 7.97 6.85
C THR A 86 4.26 6.83 5.94
N TYR A 87 4.41 5.64 6.50
CA TYR A 87 4.68 4.41 5.77
C TYR A 87 3.59 3.37 6.01
N TYR A 88 3.54 2.37 5.15
CA TYR A 88 2.49 1.35 5.18
C TYR A 88 3.11 -0.03 5.31
N THR A 89 2.53 -0.89 6.13
CA THR A 89 2.95 -2.28 6.27
C THR A 89 1.78 -3.22 6.12
N LEU A 90 2.06 -4.43 5.63
CA LEU A 90 1.14 -5.55 5.57
C LEU A 90 1.77 -6.71 6.32
N ARG A 91 1.04 -7.28 7.28
CA ARG A 91 1.48 -8.41 8.09
C ARG A 91 0.53 -9.58 7.99
N ASP A 92 1.03 -10.79 8.19
CA ASP A 92 0.19 -11.99 8.33
C ASP A 92 -0.32 -12.17 9.76
N ALA A 93 -1.09 -13.25 9.96
CA ALA A 93 -1.65 -13.60 11.26
C ALA A 93 -0.58 -13.91 12.33
N ASN A 94 0.65 -14.24 11.92
CA ASN A 94 1.78 -14.49 12.79
C ASN A 94 2.61 -13.22 13.04
N ASN A 95 2.10 -12.04 12.63
CA ASN A 95 2.77 -10.75 12.70
C ASN A 95 4.03 -10.64 11.80
N THR A 96 4.23 -11.58 10.88
CA THR A 96 5.35 -11.56 9.92
C THR A 96 5.11 -10.46 8.89
N LEU A 97 6.11 -9.64 8.61
CA LEU A 97 6.00 -8.61 7.59
C LEU A 97 5.91 -9.24 6.20
N ILE A 98 4.79 -9.06 5.52
CA ILE A 98 4.60 -9.49 4.13
C ILE A 98 5.01 -8.39 3.16
N GLN A 99 4.71 -7.13 3.51
CA GLN A 99 5.03 -5.99 2.67
C GLN A 99 5.28 -4.73 3.49
N ALA A 100 6.16 -3.85 3.01
CA ALA A 100 6.28 -2.46 3.45
C ALA A 100 6.41 -1.51 2.26
N LEU A 101 5.79 -0.33 2.36
CA LEU A 101 5.91 0.79 1.44
C LEU A 101 6.40 2.00 2.24
N ILE A 102 7.63 2.43 1.99
CA ILE A 102 8.33 3.46 2.76
C ILE A 102 8.70 4.61 1.82
N PRO A 103 8.01 5.76 1.88
CA PRO A 103 8.33 6.91 1.04
C PRO A 103 9.73 7.45 1.31
N ILE A 104 10.47 7.76 0.25
CA ILE A 104 11.75 8.48 0.30
C ILE A 104 11.64 9.87 -0.33
N SER A 105 10.70 10.06 -1.26
CA SER A 105 10.34 11.35 -1.85
C SER A 105 8.82 11.48 -1.99
N GLN A 106 8.35 12.50 -2.72
CA GLN A 106 6.92 12.66 -3.03
C GLN A 106 6.42 11.69 -4.11
N ASP A 107 7.31 11.12 -4.90
CA ASP A 107 7.01 10.33 -6.08
C ASP A 107 7.68 8.95 -6.09
N LEU A 108 8.58 8.67 -5.15
CA LEU A 108 9.34 7.42 -5.05
C LEU A 108 9.26 6.85 -3.63
N GLN A 109 9.12 5.53 -3.55
CA GLN A 109 9.08 4.78 -2.30
C GLN A 109 9.87 3.49 -2.41
N ILE A 110 10.40 3.04 -1.28
CA ILE A 110 10.96 1.70 -1.13
C ILE A 110 9.81 0.71 -0.94
N HIS A 111 9.82 -0.37 -1.71
CA HIS A 111 8.90 -1.49 -1.60
C HIS A 111 9.67 -2.71 -1.16
N ILE A 112 9.39 -3.16 0.07
CA ILE A 112 9.91 -4.43 0.59
C ILE A 112 8.76 -5.43 0.55
N TYR A 113 8.99 -6.62 0.00
CA TYR A 113 7.96 -7.65 -0.04
C TYR A 113 8.53 -9.06 0.08
N LYS A 114 7.75 -9.95 0.68
CA LYS A 114 8.07 -11.38 0.79
C LYS A 114 7.51 -12.13 -0.41
N LYS A 115 8.33 -12.97 -1.06
CA LYS A 115 7.89 -13.90 -2.12
C LYS A 115 8.46 -15.28 -1.83
N GLY A 116 7.61 -16.21 -1.40
CA GLY A 116 8.05 -17.49 -0.85
C GLY A 116 8.72 -17.28 0.50
N GLU A 117 9.97 -17.74 0.63
CA GLU A 117 10.78 -17.53 1.85
C GLU A 117 11.74 -16.34 1.76
N ASP A 118 11.91 -15.76 0.58
CA ASP A 118 12.83 -14.66 0.35
C ASP A 118 12.13 -13.29 0.41
N TYR A 119 12.91 -12.28 0.79
CA TYR A 119 12.52 -10.87 0.74
C TYR A 119 13.21 -10.17 -0.41
N PHE A 120 12.49 -9.23 -1.00
CA PHE A 120 12.93 -8.39 -2.11
C PHE A 120 12.75 -6.92 -1.74
N LEU A 121 13.53 -6.05 -2.36
CA LEU A 121 13.52 -4.61 -2.15
C LEU A 121 13.66 -3.93 -3.51
N ASP A 122 12.66 -3.14 -3.88
CA ASP A 122 12.66 -2.32 -5.09
C ASP A 122 12.34 -0.87 -4.77
N PHE A 123 12.72 0.04 -5.67
CA PHE A 123 12.29 1.44 -5.64
C PHE A 123 11.20 1.63 -6.69
N ILE A 124 9.99 1.95 -6.24
CA ILE A 124 8.82 2.04 -7.12
C ILE A 124 8.17 3.43 -7.03
N PRO A 125 7.52 3.91 -8.10
CA PRO A 125 6.77 5.15 -8.05
C PRO A 125 5.61 5.10 -7.05
N ILE A 126 5.31 6.23 -6.43
CA ILE A 126 4.10 6.42 -5.62
C ILE A 126 2.94 6.74 -6.55
N VAL A 127 1.88 5.93 -6.48
CA VAL A 127 0.62 6.24 -7.18
C VAL A 127 -0.17 7.24 -6.34
N PHE A 128 -0.35 8.45 -6.83
CA PHE A 128 -1.11 9.50 -6.16
C PHE A 128 -2.09 10.21 -7.10
N THR A 129 -3.10 10.86 -6.51
CA THR A 129 -4.01 11.73 -7.25
C THR A 129 -3.64 13.19 -6.98
N ARG A 130 -3.39 13.96 -8.05
CA ARG A 130 -3.17 15.40 -7.95
C ARG A 130 -4.50 16.15 -8.04
N LYS A 131 -4.71 17.13 -7.15
CA LYS A 131 -5.84 18.06 -7.21
C LYS A 131 -5.30 19.47 -7.43
N GLU A 132 -5.69 20.07 -8.53
CA GLU A 132 -5.37 21.46 -8.84
C GLU A 132 -6.51 22.37 -8.37
N LYS A 133 -6.17 23.51 -7.78
CA LYS A 133 -7.13 24.51 -7.28
C LYS A 133 -6.55 25.91 -7.52
N THR A 134 -7.42 26.86 -7.81
CA THR A 134 -7.07 28.28 -7.91
C THR A 134 -7.55 29.01 -6.67
N LEU A 135 -6.66 29.76 -6.04
CA LEU A 135 -6.97 30.61 -4.89
C LEU A 135 -7.06 32.06 -5.34
N LEU A 136 -8.26 32.65 -5.20
CA LEU A 136 -8.49 34.08 -5.42
C LEU A 136 -8.74 34.73 -4.06
N LEU A 137 -7.91 35.70 -3.69
CA LEU A 137 -8.01 36.42 -2.42
C LEU A 137 -7.98 37.92 -2.65
N SER A 138 -8.80 38.63 -1.90
CA SER A 138 -8.68 40.07 -1.69
C SER A 138 -8.08 40.29 -0.31
N LEU A 139 -6.94 40.97 -0.23
CA LEU A 139 -6.22 41.16 1.01
C LEU A 139 -7.05 41.98 2.00
N GLN A 140 -7.26 41.44 3.21
CA GLN A 140 -8.00 42.08 4.30
C GLN A 140 -7.10 42.38 5.49
N THR A 141 -6.19 41.46 5.84
CA THR A 141 -5.24 41.66 6.95
C THR A 141 -3.81 41.56 6.47
N SER A 142 -3.28 40.34 6.33
CA SER A 142 -1.95 40.08 5.80
C SER A 142 -1.96 38.84 4.91
N PRO A 143 -1.06 38.75 3.92
CA PRO A 143 -1.09 37.66 2.95
C PRO A 143 -1.05 36.28 3.61
N TYR A 144 -0.22 36.12 4.65
CA TYR A 144 -0.15 34.88 5.41
C TYR A 144 -1.48 34.54 6.09
N GLN A 145 -2.06 35.48 6.84
CA GLN A 145 -3.29 35.25 7.61
C GLN A 145 -4.48 34.96 6.69
N ASP A 146 -4.62 35.71 5.60
CA ASP A 146 -5.73 35.53 4.66
C ASP A 146 -5.65 34.19 3.93
N ILE A 147 -4.44 33.71 3.58
CA ILE A 147 -4.26 32.37 3.01
C ILE A 147 -4.64 31.30 4.02
N VAL A 148 -4.09 31.35 5.24
CA VAL A 148 -4.40 30.35 6.28
C VAL A 148 -5.91 30.30 6.56
N LYS A 149 -6.56 31.46 6.62
CA LYS A 149 -8.01 31.55 6.84
C LYS A 149 -8.81 30.93 5.71
N ALA A 150 -8.38 31.12 4.45
CA ALA A 150 -9.10 30.63 3.28
C ALA A 150 -8.85 29.15 2.97
N THR A 151 -7.66 28.63 3.28
CA THR A 151 -7.24 27.28 2.88
C THR A 151 -7.13 26.29 4.04
N ASN A 152 -7.04 26.81 5.27
CA ASN A 152 -6.65 26.04 6.47
C ASN A 152 -5.30 25.31 6.30
N ASP A 153 -4.41 25.88 5.48
CA ASP A 153 -3.11 25.31 5.14
C ASP A 153 -1.96 26.31 5.41
N PRO A 154 -1.35 26.24 6.61
CA PRO A 154 -0.18 27.04 6.95
C PRO A 154 1.07 26.74 6.10
N LEU A 155 1.21 25.52 5.56
CA LEU A 155 2.36 25.17 4.73
C LEU A 155 2.27 25.91 3.40
N LEU A 156 1.09 25.94 2.78
CA LEU A 156 0.84 26.71 1.57
C LEU A 156 1.12 28.20 1.79
N ALA A 157 0.66 28.78 2.91
CA ALA A 157 0.93 30.17 3.25
C ALA A 157 2.43 30.44 3.37
N ASN A 158 3.17 29.59 4.09
CA ASN A 158 4.62 29.70 4.23
C ASN A 158 5.36 29.57 2.89
N GLN A 159 4.96 28.62 2.03
CA GLN A 159 5.54 28.45 0.70
C GLN A 159 5.40 29.71 -0.14
N LEU A 160 4.22 30.34 -0.13
CA LEU A 160 4.01 31.59 -0.85
C LEU A 160 4.87 32.73 -0.26
N MET A 161 4.89 32.89 1.07
CA MET A 161 5.70 33.94 1.71
C MET A 161 7.18 33.77 1.38
N ASN A 162 7.67 32.54 1.37
CA ASN A 162 9.06 32.23 1.01
C ASN A 162 9.36 32.51 -0.47
N ALA A 163 8.45 32.15 -1.38
CA ALA A 163 8.61 32.38 -2.82
C ALA A 163 8.77 33.88 -3.16
N TYR A 164 8.09 34.74 -2.40
CA TYR A 164 8.08 36.19 -2.61
C TYR A 164 8.90 36.97 -1.58
N LYS A 165 9.67 36.30 -0.71
CA LYS A 165 10.45 36.91 0.38
C LYS A 165 11.43 38.01 -0.11
N LYS A 166 11.94 37.89 -1.34
CA LYS A 166 12.85 38.87 -1.97
C LYS A 166 12.13 39.86 -2.88
N ALA A 167 10.88 39.59 -3.22
CA ALA A 167 10.05 40.57 -3.90
C ALA A 167 9.64 41.61 -2.84
N CYS A 168 9.92 42.88 -3.11
CA CYS A 168 9.63 44.01 -2.21
C CYS A 168 8.11 44.23 -1.92
N LEU A 169 7.25 43.26 -2.23
CA LEU A 169 5.80 43.42 -2.37
C LEU A 169 4.96 42.79 -1.24
N LEU A 170 5.55 42.00 -0.34
CA LEU A 170 4.81 41.33 0.75
C LEU A 170 5.16 41.81 2.17
N ASN A 171 6.08 42.78 2.29
CA ASN A 171 6.42 43.42 3.56
C ASN A 171 5.67 44.76 3.65
N ALA A 172 4.34 44.72 3.65
CA ALA A 172 3.48 45.89 3.87
C ALA A 172 2.43 45.54 4.92
#